data_AF-A0A7S3IP47-F1
#
_entry.id   AF-A0A7S3IP47-F1
#
_cell.length_a   1.000
_cell.length_b   1.000
_cell.length_c   1.000
_cell.angle_alpha   90.00
_cell.angle_beta   90.00
_cell.angle_gamma   90.00
#
_symmetry.space_group_name_H-M   'P 1'
#
loop_
_entity.id
_entity.type
_entity.pdbx_description
1 polymer ?
#
loop_
_entity_poly.entity_id
_entity_poly.type
_entity_poly.pdbx_seq_one_letter_code
_entity_poly.pdbx_strand_id
1 'polypeptide(L)'
;SVHMSPLLTSNDLQMLKTKETVINFLKILNRRKIEISMLRSLAFRGIPSEIKALRPVVWKVLMGYLPRETAKWVGIMEDQRKVYEGLKYDLIVIPDMENEENCNPHFECDHPLSIQRKSIWNQYFKDNVIWQEIEKDIRRTRTDMQFFTDAFDQSQRENKDQLQHQARIKKADLKGTAKRNYIVTHADVMSRVLFLYAKLNPAVMYVQGMNEILATLYYCFWQST
;
A
#
# COMPACT_ATOMS: atom_id res chain seq x y z
N SER A 1 54.62 24.05 -17.85
CA SER A 1 53.16 24.08 -17.99
C SER A 1 52.59 23.08 -17.00
N VAL A 2 52.18 23.54 -15.82
CA VAL A 2 51.60 22.66 -14.78
C VAL A 2 50.11 22.56 -15.07
N HIS A 3 49.67 21.38 -15.50
CA HIS A 3 48.28 21.09 -15.76
C HIS A 3 47.56 20.95 -14.41
N MET A 4 46.96 22.04 -13.92
CA MET A 4 46.05 21.98 -12.77
C MET A 4 44.85 21.12 -13.16
N SER A 5 44.69 19.98 -12.50
CA SER A 5 43.48 19.17 -12.56
C SER A 5 42.27 20.03 -12.19
N PRO A 6 41.11 19.89 -12.86
CA PRO A 6 39.93 20.65 -12.48
C PRO A 6 39.54 20.29 -11.05
N LEU A 7 39.46 21.28 -10.15
CA LEU A 7 38.95 21.10 -8.80
C LEU A 7 37.52 20.56 -8.88
N LEU A 8 37.26 19.44 -8.19
CA LEU A 8 35.93 18.83 -8.13
C LEU A 8 34.90 19.83 -7.61
N THR A 9 33.76 19.93 -8.28
CA THR A 9 32.67 20.82 -7.84
C THR A 9 31.99 20.27 -6.58
N SER A 10 31.25 21.13 -5.86
CA SER A 10 30.45 20.70 -4.70
C SER A 10 29.46 19.58 -5.06
N ASN A 11 28.92 19.59 -6.28
CA ASN A 11 28.00 18.56 -6.78
C ASN A 11 28.72 17.22 -7.01
N ASP A 12 29.95 17.25 -7.53
CA ASP A 12 30.76 16.04 -7.73
C ASP A 12 31.11 15.37 -6.39
N LEU A 13 31.47 16.19 -5.39
CA LEU A 13 31.73 15.72 -4.03
C LEU A 13 30.49 15.10 -3.38
N GLN A 14 29.31 15.69 -3.60
CA GLN A 14 28.04 15.15 -3.10
C GLN A 14 27.70 13.82 -3.78
N MET A 15 27.85 13.72 -5.10
CA MET A 15 27.65 12.46 -5.82
C MET A 15 28.60 11.36 -5.36
N LEU A 16 29.88 11.68 -5.12
CA LEU A 16 30.86 10.71 -4.64
C LEU A 16 30.47 10.17 -3.26
N LYS A 17 30.05 11.05 -2.34
CA LYS A 17 29.53 10.65 -1.00
C LYS A 17 28.29 9.78 -1.09
N THR A 18 27.36 10.10 -2.00
CA THR A 18 26.17 9.28 -2.26
C THR A 18 26.57 7.89 -2.74
N LYS A 19 27.46 7.79 -3.73
CA LYS A 19 27.94 6.51 -4.29
C LYS A 19 28.60 5.65 -3.21
N GLU A 20 29.45 6.24 -2.38
CA GLU A 20 30.09 5.54 -1.27
C GLU A 20 29.06 5.00 -0.26
N THR A 21 28.07 5.84 0.09
CA THR A 21 26.99 5.46 1.00
C THR A 21 26.18 4.28 0.46
N VAL A 22 25.84 4.32 -0.83
CA VAL A 22 25.15 3.22 -1.53
C VAL A 22 25.96 1.93 -1.48
N ILE A 23 27.26 1.98 -1.79
CA ILE A 23 28.15 0.82 -1.73
C ILE A 23 28.16 0.22 -0.31
N ASN A 24 28.22 1.07 0.72
CA ASN A 24 28.22 0.62 2.11
C ASN A 24 26.91 -0.09 2.50
N PHE A 25 25.76 0.39 2.03
CA PHE A 25 24.50 -0.34 2.22
C PHE A 25 24.50 -1.69 1.50
N LEU A 26 24.90 -1.73 0.23
CA LEU A 26 24.94 -2.98 -0.54
C LEU A 26 25.87 -4.02 0.09
N LYS A 27 27.03 -3.59 0.61
CA LYS A 27 27.96 -4.45 1.35
C LYS A 27 27.33 -5.09 2.60
N ILE A 28 26.42 -4.38 3.29
CA ILE A 28 25.70 -4.92 4.44
C ILE A 28 24.58 -5.86 4.00
N LEU A 29 23.79 -5.45 3.01
CA LEU A 29 22.64 -6.21 2.52
C LEU A 29 23.04 -7.50 1.81
N ASN A 30 24.24 -7.58 1.23
CA ASN A 30 24.75 -8.80 0.58
C ASN A 30 25.33 -9.83 1.57
N ARG A 31 25.34 -9.53 2.88
CA ARG A 31 25.76 -10.51 3.89
C ARG A 31 24.68 -11.57 4.10
N ARG A 32 25.08 -12.78 4.44
CA ARG A 32 24.16 -13.88 4.82
C ARG A 32 23.28 -13.50 6.02
N LYS A 33 23.86 -12.74 6.95
CA LYS A 33 23.20 -12.21 8.15
C LYS A 33 23.52 -10.73 8.27
N ILE A 34 22.47 -9.91 8.36
CA ILE A 34 22.61 -8.46 8.43
C ILE A 34 22.88 -8.01 9.87
N GLU A 35 23.91 -7.17 10.01
CA GLU A 35 24.21 -6.47 11.27
C GLU A 35 23.34 -5.21 11.40
N ILE A 36 22.28 -5.32 12.20
CA ILE A 36 21.27 -4.27 12.37
C ILE A 36 21.86 -2.99 13.00
N SER A 37 22.84 -3.10 13.89
CA SER A 37 23.51 -1.95 14.50
C SER A 37 24.19 -1.08 13.44
N MET A 38 24.92 -1.71 12.52
CA MET A 38 25.60 -1.04 11.42
C MET A 38 24.61 -0.48 10.42
N LEU A 39 23.55 -1.23 10.10
CA LEU A 39 22.48 -0.76 9.21
C LEU A 39 21.79 0.49 9.77
N ARG A 40 21.47 0.52 11.07
CA ARG A 40 20.90 1.68 11.77
C ARG A 40 21.85 2.87 11.74
N SER A 41 23.13 2.66 11.99
CA SER A 41 24.12 3.74 11.96
C SER A 41 24.25 4.38 10.58
N LEU A 42 24.19 3.60 9.50
CA LEU A 42 24.18 4.14 8.13
C LEU A 42 22.85 4.83 7.81
N ALA A 43 21.71 4.20 8.13
CA ALA A 43 20.38 4.75 7.88
C ALA A 43 20.12 6.05 8.64
N PHE A 44 20.74 6.25 9.80
CA PHE A 44 20.64 7.49 10.58
C PHE A 44 21.15 8.71 9.82
N ARG A 45 22.13 8.54 8.91
CA ARG A 45 22.64 9.60 8.04
C ARG A 45 21.76 9.84 6.80
N GLY A 46 20.65 9.11 6.68
CA GLY A 46 19.78 9.12 5.52
C GLY A 46 20.05 7.94 4.58
N ILE A 47 18.99 7.49 3.89
CA ILE A 47 19.09 6.43 2.89
C ILE A 47 19.00 7.07 1.50
N PRO A 48 20.02 6.90 0.64
CA PRO A 48 20.03 7.39 -0.75
C PRO A 48 18.77 7.00 -1.53
N SER A 49 18.27 7.89 -2.40
CA SER A 49 17.09 7.66 -3.27
C SER A 49 17.44 7.22 -4.68
N GLU A 50 18.71 7.31 -5.04
CA GLU A 50 19.26 7.11 -6.39
C GLU A 50 19.03 5.67 -6.86
N ILE A 51 19.06 4.72 -5.91
CA ILE A 51 18.63 3.34 -6.14
C ILE A 51 17.21 3.18 -5.59
N LYS A 52 16.23 3.09 -6.49
CA LYS A 52 14.80 2.98 -6.16
C LYS A 52 14.48 1.83 -5.18
N ALA A 53 15.18 0.70 -5.31
CA ALA A 53 14.95 -0.49 -4.48
C ALA A 53 15.65 -0.45 -3.10
N LEU A 54 16.58 0.48 -2.86
CA LEU A 54 17.41 0.45 -1.65
C LEU A 54 16.62 0.81 -0.40
N ARG A 55 15.94 1.95 -0.41
CA ARG A 55 15.18 2.45 0.73
C ARG A 55 14.09 1.47 1.19
N PRO A 56 13.29 0.85 0.28
CA PRO A 56 12.28 -0.13 0.66
C PRO A 56 12.85 -1.36 1.36
N VAL A 57 13.96 -1.91 0.85
CA VAL A 57 14.59 -3.09 1.46
C VAL A 57 15.12 -2.74 2.85
N VAL A 58 15.83 -1.62 2.99
CA VAL A 58 16.36 -1.18 4.29
C VAL A 58 15.23 -0.96 5.30
N TRP A 59 14.14 -0.31 4.91
CA TRP A 59 12.99 -0.08 5.79
C TRP A 59 12.31 -1.37 6.22
N LYS A 60 12.11 -2.33 5.30
CA LYS A 60 11.55 -3.65 5.63
C LYS A 60 12.39 -4.40 6.67
N VAL A 61 13.72 -4.30 6.59
CA VAL A 61 14.62 -4.89 7.59
C VAL A 61 14.57 -4.13 8.92
N LEU A 62 14.61 -2.80 8.89
CA LEU A 62 14.63 -1.96 10.10
C LEU A 62 13.32 -2.06 10.91
N MET A 63 12.18 -2.20 10.22
CA MET A 63 10.87 -2.41 10.84
C MET A 63 10.65 -3.86 11.30
N GLY A 64 11.59 -4.78 11.02
CA GLY A 64 11.49 -6.18 11.42
C GLY A 64 10.54 -7.02 10.56
N TYR A 65 10.07 -6.50 9.42
CA TYR A 65 9.26 -7.26 8.47
C TYR A 65 10.08 -8.33 7.75
N LEU A 66 11.32 -8.00 7.36
CA LEU A 66 12.28 -8.97 6.84
C LEU A 66 13.27 -9.39 7.93
N PRO A 67 13.56 -10.69 8.09
CA PRO A 67 14.52 -11.17 9.08
C PRO A 67 15.95 -10.77 8.70
N ARG A 68 16.90 -11.00 9.61
CA ARG A 68 18.32 -10.71 9.34
C ARG A 68 18.93 -11.66 8.32
N GLU A 69 18.38 -12.86 8.17
CA GLU A 69 18.81 -13.87 7.21
C GLU A 69 18.22 -13.60 5.83
N THR A 70 19.04 -13.10 4.92
CA THR A 70 18.64 -12.68 3.56
C THR A 70 18.09 -13.83 2.70
N ALA A 71 18.57 -15.06 2.94
CA ALA A 71 18.10 -16.25 2.23
C ALA A 71 16.61 -16.57 2.46
N LYS A 72 16.02 -16.11 3.56
CA LYS A 72 14.60 -16.37 3.90
C LYS A 72 13.64 -15.35 3.29
N TRP A 73 14.15 -14.27 2.71
CA TRP A 73 13.33 -13.13 2.31
C TRP A 73 12.31 -13.47 1.24
N VAL A 74 12.71 -14.25 0.22
CA VAL A 74 11.84 -14.62 -0.90
C VAL A 74 10.64 -15.43 -0.38
N GLY A 75 10.89 -16.48 0.40
CA GLY A 75 9.82 -17.33 0.96
C GLY A 75 8.87 -16.54 1.87
N ILE A 76 9.39 -15.71 2.78
CA ILE A 76 8.56 -14.87 3.65
C ILE A 76 7.71 -13.90 2.83
N MET A 77 8.27 -13.28 1.80
CA MET A 77 7.52 -12.36 0.94
C MET A 77 6.37 -13.06 0.21
N GLU A 78 6.59 -14.28 -0.28
CA GLU A 78 5.55 -15.09 -0.92
C GLU A 78 4.46 -15.49 0.07
N ASP A 79 4.84 -15.96 1.26
CA ASP A 79 3.90 -16.37 2.29
C ASP A 79 3.06 -15.20 2.78
N GLN A 80 3.67 -14.04 3.05
CA GLN A 80 2.95 -12.83 3.47
C GLN A 80 1.99 -12.33 2.38
N ARG A 81 2.33 -12.46 1.10
CA ARG A 81 1.41 -12.14 -0.01
C ARG A 81 0.22 -13.09 -0.04
N LYS A 82 0.42 -14.38 0.17
CA LYS A 82 -0.66 -15.37 0.26
C LYS A 82 -1.58 -15.09 1.46
N VAL A 83 -1.01 -14.79 2.62
CA VAL A 83 -1.78 -14.39 3.81
C VAL A 83 -2.63 -13.16 3.52
N TYR A 84 -2.05 -12.13 2.89
CA TYR A 84 -2.79 -10.93 2.50
C TYR A 84 -3.97 -11.22 1.56
N GLU A 85 -3.78 -12.07 0.54
CA GLU A 85 -4.88 -12.44 -0.36
C GLU A 85 -5.96 -13.26 0.35
N GLY A 86 -5.58 -14.15 1.27
CA GLY A 86 -6.54 -14.87 2.13
C GLY A 86 -7.37 -13.91 2.98
N LEU A 87 -6.71 -12.98 3.67
CA LEU A 87 -7.38 -11.94 4.48
C LEU A 87 -8.34 -11.09 3.65
N LYS A 88 -7.94 -10.75 2.42
CA LYS A 88 -8.79 -10.00 1.50
C LYS A 88 -10.06 -10.78 1.14
N TYR A 89 -9.94 -12.09 0.88
CA TYR A 89 -11.08 -12.95 0.59
C TYR A 89 -12.01 -13.11 1.80
N ASP A 90 -11.43 -13.35 2.98
CA ASP A 90 -12.20 -13.64 4.20
C ASP A 90 -12.89 -12.41 4.81
N LEU A 91 -12.26 -11.23 4.72
CA LEU A 91 -12.70 -10.03 5.44
C LEU A 91 -13.51 -9.05 4.60
N ILE A 92 -13.37 -9.07 3.27
CA ILE A 92 -14.12 -8.18 2.37
C ILE A 92 -15.36 -8.92 1.87
N VAL A 93 -16.45 -8.76 2.60
CA VAL A 93 -17.74 -9.38 2.28
C VAL A 93 -18.55 -8.43 1.40
N ILE A 94 -18.93 -8.90 0.21
CA ILE A 94 -19.83 -8.18 -0.70
C ILE A 94 -21.10 -9.02 -0.81
N PRO A 95 -22.26 -8.55 -0.35
CA PRO A 95 -23.52 -9.25 -0.54
C PRO A 95 -23.82 -9.34 -2.04
N ASP A 96 -24.33 -10.49 -2.46
CA ASP A 96 -24.70 -10.70 -3.85
C ASP A 96 -25.96 -9.87 -4.16
N MET A 97 -25.76 -8.77 -4.89
CA MET A 97 -26.84 -7.83 -5.25
C MET A 97 -27.51 -8.19 -6.58
N GLU A 98 -27.01 -9.18 -7.32
CA GLU A 98 -27.53 -9.54 -8.65
C GLU A 98 -28.39 -10.82 -8.61
N ASN A 99 -28.41 -11.56 -7.50
CA ASN A 99 -29.18 -12.80 -7.31
C ASN A 99 -30.43 -12.64 -6.42
N GLU A 100 -31.16 -11.53 -6.53
CA GLU A 100 -32.45 -11.34 -5.82
C GLU A 100 -33.49 -12.44 -6.17
N GLU A 101 -33.37 -13.08 -7.33
CA GLU A 101 -34.33 -14.08 -7.83
C GLU A 101 -34.14 -15.50 -7.26
N ASN A 102 -33.03 -15.80 -6.57
CA ASN A 102 -32.69 -17.16 -6.11
C ASN A 102 -32.88 -17.39 -4.60
N CYS A 103 -33.61 -16.51 -3.92
CA CYS A 103 -33.97 -16.72 -2.51
C CYS A 103 -34.98 -17.87 -2.40
N ASN A 104 -34.47 -19.07 -2.11
CA ASN A 104 -35.29 -20.24 -1.81
C ASN A 104 -36.12 -19.96 -0.54
N PRO A 105 -37.46 -20.00 -0.60
CA PRO A 105 -38.34 -19.61 0.51
C PRO A 105 -38.23 -20.50 1.77
N HIS A 106 -37.41 -21.56 1.74
CA HIS A 106 -37.17 -22.47 2.86
C HIS A 106 -35.89 -22.19 3.68
N PHE A 107 -35.03 -21.26 3.26
CA PHE A 107 -33.86 -20.84 4.05
C PHE A 107 -34.14 -19.50 4.73
N GLU A 108 -33.61 -19.27 5.93
CA GLU A 108 -33.50 -17.94 6.54
C GLU A 108 -32.66 -17.06 5.59
N CYS A 109 -33.32 -16.46 4.59
CA CYS A 109 -32.67 -15.62 3.60
C CYS A 109 -32.22 -14.34 4.30
N ASP A 110 -30.92 -14.22 4.44
CA ASP A 110 -30.31 -13.02 4.99
C ASP A 110 -30.66 -11.81 4.12
N HIS A 111 -31.25 -10.79 4.75
CA HIS A 111 -31.87 -9.66 4.05
C HIS A 111 -31.16 -8.34 4.44
N PRO A 112 -31.16 -7.29 3.59
CA PRO A 112 -30.56 -5.98 3.88
C PRO A 112 -31.04 -5.29 5.16
N LEU A 113 -32.18 -5.70 5.71
CA LEU A 113 -32.71 -5.16 6.98
C LEU A 113 -32.44 -6.08 8.18
N SER A 114 -31.68 -7.15 7.98
CA SER A 114 -31.35 -8.09 9.04
C SER A 114 -30.45 -7.43 10.08
N ILE A 115 -30.87 -7.50 11.34
CA ILE A 115 -30.11 -6.97 12.49
C ILE A 115 -29.27 -8.10 13.11
N GLN A 116 -29.41 -9.33 12.62
CA GLN A 116 -28.72 -10.49 13.16
C GLN A 116 -27.20 -10.33 13.03
N ARG A 117 -26.45 -10.76 14.05
CA ARG A 117 -24.98 -10.64 14.03
C ARG A 117 -24.30 -11.47 12.95
N LYS A 118 -24.93 -12.57 12.53
CA LYS A 118 -24.43 -13.46 11.46
C LYS A 118 -24.85 -13.03 10.06
N SER A 119 -25.61 -11.94 9.95
CA SER A 119 -26.04 -11.39 8.67
C SER A 119 -24.85 -10.80 7.91
N ILE A 120 -24.66 -11.29 6.68
CA ILE A 120 -23.81 -10.75 5.63
C ILE A 120 -24.16 -9.28 5.39
N TRP A 121 -25.46 -8.96 5.33
CA TRP A 121 -25.93 -7.59 5.14
C TRP A 121 -25.60 -6.67 6.31
N ASN A 122 -25.86 -7.09 7.55
CA ASN A 122 -25.50 -6.32 8.74
C ASN A 122 -23.98 -6.06 8.80
N GLN A 123 -23.18 -7.09 8.50
CA GLN A 123 -21.73 -6.94 8.41
C GLN A 123 -21.34 -5.98 7.30
N TYR A 124 -21.93 -6.09 6.11
CA TYR A 124 -21.69 -5.19 4.98
C TYR A 124 -21.99 -3.73 5.32
N PHE A 125 -23.11 -3.44 5.99
CA PHE A 125 -23.43 -2.07 6.40
C PHE A 125 -22.43 -1.52 7.43
N LYS A 126 -22.01 -2.33 8.40
CA LYS A 126 -20.96 -1.93 9.36
C LYS A 126 -19.62 -1.69 8.66
N ASP A 127 -19.26 -2.58 7.74
CA ASP A 127 -18.02 -2.49 6.97
C ASP A 127 -18.02 -1.25 6.06
N ASN A 128 -19.17 -0.90 5.49
CA ASN A 128 -19.34 0.32 4.71
C ASN A 128 -19.12 1.60 5.53
N VAL A 129 -19.48 1.63 6.82
CA VAL A 129 -19.21 2.80 7.67
C VAL A 129 -17.71 3.01 7.79
N ILE A 130 -16.96 1.95 8.14
CA ILE A 130 -15.49 1.98 8.24
C ILE A 130 -14.88 2.38 6.89
N TRP A 131 -15.37 1.79 5.79
CA TRP A 131 -14.90 2.08 4.45
C TRP A 131 -15.10 3.56 4.07
N GLN A 132 -16.26 4.13 4.37
CA GLN A 132 -16.55 5.54 4.08
C GLN A 132 -15.68 6.50 4.89
N GLU A 133 -15.37 6.18 6.16
CA GLU A 133 -14.43 6.96 6.97
C GLU A 133 -13.03 6.96 6.35
N ILE A 134 -12.52 5.78 6.01
CA ILE A 134 -11.22 5.62 5.35
C ILE A 134 -11.18 6.38 4.02
N GLU A 135 -12.20 6.23 3.16
CA GLU A 135 -12.21 6.89 1.86
C GLU A 135 -12.25 8.42 1.95
N LYS A 136 -12.88 8.98 2.98
CA LYS A 136 -12.89 10.44 3.21
C LYS A 136 -11.49 10.97 3.52
N ASP A 137 -10.70 10.22 4.28
CA ASP A 137 -9.34 10.61 4.65
C ASP A 137 -8.36 10.32 3.51
N ILE A 138 -8.49 9.18 2.83
CA ILE A 138 -7.68 8.83 1.65
C ILE A 138 -7.83 9.86 0.53
N ARG A 139 -9.04 10.35 0.26
CA ARG A 139 -9.26 11.41 -0.75
C ARG A 139 -8.53 12.72 -0.44
N ARG A 140 -8.22 12.98 0.84
CA ARG A 140 -7.46 14.17 1.29
C ARG A 140 -5.97 13.88 1.50
N THR A 141 -5.56 12.62 1.42
CA THR A 141 -4.18 12.20 1.67
C THR A 141 -3.31 12.56 0.48
N ARG A 142 -2.29 13.39 0.70
CA ARG A 142 -1.24 13.70 -0.29
C ARG A 142 -1.79 14.05 -1.68
N THR A 143 -2.81 14.92 -1.73
CA THR A 143 -3.46 15.35 -2.98
C THR A 143 -2.51 16.10 -3.93
N ASP A 144 -1.35 16.55 -3.43
CA ASP A 144 -0.23 17.09 -4.20
C ASP A 144 0.47 16.04 -5.07
N MET A 145 0.29 14.75 -4.76
CA MET A 145 0.96 13.65 -5.45
C MET A 145 0.00 12.90 -6.38
N GLN A 146 0.18 13.10 -7.69
CA GLN A 146 -0.60 12.40 -8.73
C GLN A 146 -0.55 10.87 -8.59
N PHE A 147 0.55 10.35 -8.05
CA PHE A 147 0.74 8.92 -7.78
C PHE A 147 -0.47 8.25 -7.10
N PHE A 148 -1.11 8.89 -6.12
CA PHE A 148 -2.22 8.25 -5.40
C PHE A 148 -3.51 8.15 -6.23
N THR A 149 -3.69 9.06 -7.19
CA THR A 149 -4.83 9.06 -8.12
C THR A 149 -4.57 8.28 -9.41
N ASP A 150 -3.31 7.92 -9.68
CA ASP A 150 -2.95 7.13 -10.86
C ASP A 150 -3.45 5.68 -10.73
N ALA A 151 -3.63 5.04 -11.89
CA ALA A 151 -3.98 3.63 -11.97
C ALA A 151 -2.91 2.74 -11.32
N PHE A 152 -3.37 1.80 -10.52
CA PHE A 152 -2.54 0.77 -9.91
C PHE A 152 -1.91 -0.13 -10.97
N ASP A 153 -2.72 -0.55 -11.96
CA ASP A 153 -2.23 -1.27 -13.12
C ASP A 153 -1.58 -0.28 -14.10
N GLN A 154 -0.33 -0.56 -14.48
CA GLN A 154 0.43 0.25 -15.41
C GLN A 154 -0.24 0.37 -16.78
N SER A 155 -0.97 -0.68 -17.21
CA SER A 155 -1.67 -0.69 -18.50
C SER A 155 -2.78 0.36 -18.60
N GLN A 156 -3.34 0.79 -17.47
CA GLN A 156 -4.49 1.68 -17.39
C GLN A 156 -4.11 3.14 -17.11
N ARG A 157 -2.81 3.46 -16.96
CA ARG A 157 -2.35 4.81 -16.57
C ARG A 157 -2.61 5.89 -17.60
N GLU A 158 -2.70 5.52 -18.88
CA GLU A 158 -2.97 6.47 -19.96
C GLU A 158 -4.45 6.90 -20.02
N ASN A 159 -5.35 6.21 -19.30
CA ASN A 159 -6.78 6.54 -19.23
C ASN A 159 -7.07 7.73 -18.29
N LYS A 160 -6.36 8.84 -18.49
CA LYS A 160 -6.35 10.02 -17.61
C LYS A 160 -7.72 10.66 -17.44
N ASP A 161 -8.51 10.75 -18.51
CA ASP A 161 -9.86 11.34 -18.45
C ASP A 161 -10.78 10.54 -17.54
N GLN A 162 -10.73 9.20 -17.66
CA GLN A 162 -11.50 8.31 -16.80
C GLN A 162 -11.05 8.40 -15.34
N LEU A 163 -9.72 8.41 -15.09
CA LEU A 163 -9.13 8.57 -13.76
C LEU A 163 -9.54 9.89 -13.09
N GLN A 164 -9.54 11.00 -13.84
CA GLN A 164 -10.00 12.29 -13.35
C GLN A 164 -11.50 12.32 -13.07
N HIS A 165 -12.30 11.69 -13.94
CA HIS A 165 -13.74 11.61 -13.76
C HIS A 165 -14.10 10.81 -12.50
N GLN A 166 -13.52 9.62 -12.32
CA GLN A 166 -13.80 8.78 -11.16
C GLN A 166 -13.30 9.38 -9.84
N ALA A 167 -12.25 10.20 -9.85
CA ALA A 167 -11.74 10.87 -8.65
C ALA A 167 -12.78 11.82 -8.01
N ARG A 168 -13.73 12.34 -8.82
CA ARG A 168 -14.81 13.22 -8.37
C ARG A 168 -16.06 12.48 -7.89
N ILE A 169 -16.14 11.17 -8.16
CA ILE A 169 -17.33 10.36 -7.90
C ILE A 169 -17.11 9.52 -6.64
N LYS A 170 -18.14 9.41 -5.80
CA LYS A 170 -18.09 8.47 -4.67
C LYS A 170 -18.31 7.06 -5.22
N LYS A 171 -17.51 6.09 -4.77
CA LYS A 171 -17.65 4.71 -5.23
C LYS A 171 -19.03 4.12 -4.94
N ALA A 172 -19.65 4.54 -3.83
CA ALA A 172 -21.02 4.14 -3.48
C ALA A 172 -22.06 4.55 -4.54
N ASP A 173 -21.77 5.58 -5.33
CA ASP A 173 -22.68 6.11 -6.36
C ASP A 173 -22.49 5.39 -7.72
N LEU A 174 -21.44 4.56 -7.87
CA LEU A 174 -21.17 3.83 -9.11
C LEU A 174 -22.18 2.70 -9.33
N LYS A 175 -22.82 2.69 -10.50
CA LYS A 175 -23.79 1.67 -10.92
C LYS A 175 -23.45 1.08 -12.28
N GLY A 176 -23.88 -0.16 -12.53
CA GLY A 176 -23.81 -0.81 -13.84
C GLY A 176 -22.42 -0.80 -14.48
N THR A 177 -22.34 -0.28 -15.71
CA THR A 177 -21.12 -0.22 -16.52
C THR A 177 -20.01 0.63 -15.89
N ALA A 178 -20.35 1.72 -15.20
CA ALA A 178 -19.37 2.56 -14.53
C ALA A 178 -18.68 1.83 -13.37
N LYS A 179 -19.40 0.95 -12.66
CA LYS A 179 -18.83 0.09 -11.62
C LYS A 179 -17.94 -1.00 -12.21
N ARG A 180 -18.37 -1.62 -13.32
CA ARG A 180 -17.60 -2.69 -14.00
C ARG A 180 -16.30 -2.18 -14.63
N ASN A 181 -16.32 -0.97 -15.17
CA ASN A 181 -15.16 -0.36 -15.83
C ASN A 181 -14.29 0.45 -14.86
N TYR A 182 -14.56 0.41 -13.56
CA TYR A 182 -13.81 1.20 -12.57
C TYR A 182 -12.33 0.85 -12.57
N ILE A 183 -11.45 1.85 -12.74
CA ILE A 183 -10.01 1.64 -12.72
C ILE A 183 -9.53 1.72 -11.27
N VAL A 184 -8.92 0.65 -10.78
CA VAL A 184 -8.35 0.62 -9.43
C VAL A 184 -7.13 1.54 -9.37
N THR A 185 -7.13 2.47 -8.43
CA THR A 185 -6.05 3.43 -8.16
C THR A 185 -5.18 3.01 -6.98
N HIS A 186 -4.04 3.69 -6.83
CA HIS A 186 -3.19 3.54 -5.65
C HIS A 186 -3.92 3.88 -4.33
N ALA A 187 -4.78 4.90 -4.33
CA ALA A 187 -5.64 5.26 -3.21
C ALA A 187 -6.62 4.13 -2.81
N ASP A 188 -7.11 3.37 -3.79
CA ASP A 188 -8.02 2.24 -3.52
C ASP A 188 -7.31 1.08 -2.83
N VAL A 189 -6.06 0.82 -3.22
CA VAL A 189 -5.22 -0.17 -2.55
C VAL A 189 -4.95 0.25 -1.10
N MET A 190 -4.65 1.52 -0.86
CA MET A 190 -4.48 2.03 0.50
C MET A 190 -5.76 1.90 1.34
N SER A 191 -6.92 2.23 0.76
CA SER A 191 -8.22 2.09 1.42
C SER A 191 -8.44 0.64 1.85
N ARG A 192 -8.14 -0.32 0.97
CA ARG A 192 -8.20 -1.75 1.25
C ARG A 192 -7.27 -2.16 2.39
N VAL A 193 -6.02 -1.69 2.39
CA VAL A 193 -5.05 -2.02 3.45
C VAL A 193 -5.52 -1.50 4.81
N LEU A 194 -6.00 -0.25 4.89
CA LEU A 194 -6.53 0.32 6.14
C LEU A 194 -7.77 -0.40 6.62
N PHE A 195 -8.65 -0.80 5.70
CA PHE A 195 -9.84 -1.56 6.03
C PHE A 195 -9.49 -2.92 6.63
N LEU A 196 -8.60 -3.68 5.99
CA LEU A 196 -8.14 -4.96 6.52
C LEU A 196 -7.49 -4.81 7.89
N TYR A 197 -6.68 -3.75 8.09
CA TYR A 197 -6.12 -3.43 9.40
C TYR A 197 -7.21 -3.19 10.45
N ALA A 198 -8.22 -2.38 10.13
CA ALA A 198 -9.32 -2.08 11.05
C ALA A 198 -10.12 -3.34 11.44
N LYS A 199 -10.39 -4.23 10.46
CA LYS A 199 -11.08 -5.51 10.68
C LYS A 199 -10.26 -6.47 11.55
N LEU A 200 -8.94 -6.51 11.37
CA LEU A 200 -8.04 -7.36 12.17
C LEU A 200 -7.82 -6.85 13.59
N ASN A 201 -8.01 -5.55 13.83
CA ASN A 201 -7.73 -4.91 15.11
C ASN A 201 -9.00 -4.22 15.65
N PRO A 202 -10.06 -4.95 16.04
CA PRO A 202 -11.35 -4.36 16.41
C PRO A 202 -11.29 -3.46 17.66
N ALA A 203 -10.26 -3.57 18.48
CA ALA A 203 -10.06 -2.69 19.64
C ALA A 203 -9.54 -1.29 19.25
N VAL A 204 -8.80 -1.20 18.14
CA VAL A 204 -8.19 0.06 17.65
C VAL A 204 -9.00 0.62 16.49
N MET A 205 -9.45 -0.26 15.60
CA MET A 205 -10.10 0.05 14.33
C MET A 205 -9.25 1.01 13.47
N TYR A 206 -9.90 1.69 12.54
CA TYR A 206 -9.28 2.81 11.82
C TYR A 206 -9.31 4.07 12.69
N VAL A 207 -8.20 4.82 12.70
CA VAL A 207 -8.10 6.12 13.34
C VAL A 207 -7.58 7.14 12.32
N GLN A 208 -8.21 8.31 12.27
CA GLN A 208 -7.79 9.41 11.41
C GLN A 208 -6.30 9.72 11.59
N GLY A 209 -5.57 9.81 10.48
CA GLY A 209 -4.10 9.99 10.46
C GLY A 209 -3.33 8.72 10.12
N MET A 210 -3.91 7.51 10.33
CA MET A 210 -3.28 6.26 9.89
C MET A 210 -3.03 6.22 8.38
N ASN A 211 -3.86 6.92 7.59
CA ASN A 211 -3.72 7.12 6.16
C ASN A 211 -2.40 7.81 5.77
N GLU A 212 -1.93 8.80 6.54
CA GLU A 212 -0.68 9.51 6.26
C GLU A 212 0.56 8.64 6.53
N ILE A 213 0.50 7.82 7.59
CA ILE A 213 1.53 6.84 7.90
C ILE A 213 1.61 5.81 6.77
N LEU A 214 0.46 5.28 6.37
CA LEU A 214 0.40 4.30 5.28
C LEU A 214 0.87 4.92 3.95
N ALA A 215 0.50 6.17 3.62
CA ALA A 215 0.91 6.84 2.39
C ALA A 215 2.43 6.83 2.24
N THR A 216 3.15 7.15 3.32
CA THR A 216 4.61 7.19 3.35
C THR A 216 5.21 5.81 3.09
N LEU A 217 4.72 4.78 3.78
CA LEU A 217 5.18 3.40 3.60
C LEU A 217 4.86 2.87 2.20
N TYR A 218 3.63 3.10 1.74
CA TYR A 218 3.13 2.62 0.45
C TYR A 218 3.89 3.25 -0.72
N TYR A 219 4.06 4.58 -0.71
CA TYR A 219 4.84 5.28 -1.73
C TYR A 219 6.29 4.79 -1.74
N CYS A 220 6.91 4.65 -0.57
CA CYS A 220 8.28 4.13 -0.46
C CYS A 220 8.35 2.73 -1.09
N PHE A 221 7.48 1.81 -0.69
CA PHE A 221 7.55 0.41 -1.12
C PHE A 221 7.18 0.18 -2.57
N TRP A 222 6.28 1.00 -3.11
CA TRP A 222 5.91 0.92 -4.52
C TRP A 222 7.09 1.19 -5.45
N GLN A 223 7.98 2.12 -5.10
CA GLN A 223 9.18 2.41 -5.91
C GLN A 223 10.13 1.22 -6.10
N SER A 224 10.01 0.16 -5.30
CA SER A 224 10.80 -1.07 -5.45
C SER A 224 10.19 -2.14 -6.36
N THR A 225 8.96 -1.95 -6.82
CA THR A 225 8.24 -2.89 -7.71
C THR A 225 8.40 -2.44 -9.15
#